data_AF-A0A641AKN4-F1
#
_entry.id   AF-A0A641AKN4-F1
#
_cell.length_a   1.000
_cell.length_b   1.000
_cell.length_c   1.000
_cell.angle_alpha   90.00
_cell.angle_beta   90.00
_cell.angle_gamma   90.00
#
_symmetry.space_group_name_H-M   'P 1'
#
loop_
_entity.id
_entity.type
_entity.pdbx_description
1 polymer ?
#
loop_
_entity_poly.entity_id
_entity_poly.type
_entity_poly.pdbx_seq_one_letter_code
_entity_poly.pdbx_strand_id
1 'polypeptide(L)'
;MIAVKSNTTSAGCERFRVRYREGEGRAVNPTSRTFATCTQADTFRKELDALGWKEATERDDNRRNSTGVVTLEEYANDYFDTLANVTAGTKISCRRIYERAWSRPLAHQRLDDIERMSIQRVIVSLGDLGGQGSAA
;
A
#
# COMPACT_ATOMS: atom_id res chain seq x y z
N MET A 1 15.31 -4.68 16.75
CA MET A 1 14.39 -3.87 17.58
C MET A 1 13.18 -3.52 16.72
N ILE A 2 12.04 -4.16 17.01
CA ILE A 2 10.77 -3.89 16.33
C ILE A 2 10.06 -2.82 17.16
N ALA A 3 9.72 -1.70 16.53
CA ALA A 3 9.16 -0.54 17.23
C ALA A 3 7.74 -0.26 16.75
N VAL A 4 6.82 -0.10 17.70
CA VAL A 4 5.47 0.42 17.48
C VAL A 4 5.54 1.94 17.65
N LYS A 5 5.07 2.71 16.66
CA LYS A 5 4.93 4.17 16.75
C LYS A 5 3.48 4.55 16.46
N SER A 6 2.87 5.36 17.30
CA SER A 6 1.58 5.98 16.96
C SER A 6 1.81 7.17 16.02
N ASN A 7 0.92 7.33 15.05
CA ASN A 7 0.83 8.47 14.16
C ASN A 7 -0.64 8.89 14.05
N THR A 8 -0.92 10.17 14.26
CA THR A 8 -2.25 10.74 14.03
C THR A 8 -2.37 11.12 12.56
N THR A 9 -3.41 10.63 11.87
CA THR A 9 -3.67 11.04 10.47
C THR A 9 -4.22 12.46 10.43
N SER A 10 -4.18 13.09 9.25
CA SER A 10 -4.81 14.41 9.02
C SER A 10 -6.32 14.44 9.27
N ALA A 11 -6.96 13.27 9.33
CA ALA A 11 -8.36 13.09 9.68
C ALA A 11 -8.60 12.89 11.20
N GLY A 12 -7.56 13.02 12.03
CA GLY A 12 -7.65 12.85 13.49
C GLY A 12 -7.66 11.41 13.98
N CYS A 13 -7.57 10.42 13.09
CA CYS A 13 -7.55 9.00 13.48
C CYS A 13 -6.14 8.60 13.92
N GLU A 14 -6.02 8.02 15.12
CA GLU A 14 -4.77 7.42 15.57
C GLU A 14 -4.50 6.10 14.83
N ARG A 15 -3.28 5.94 14.32
CA ARG A 15 -2.82 4.73 13.63
C ARG A 15 -1.52 4.28 14.25
N PHE A 16 -1.35 2.97 14.37
CA PHE A 16 -0.20 2.37 15.03
C PHE A 16 0.68 1.66 14.00
N ARG A 17 1.90 2.14 13.81
CA ARG A 17 2.84 1.61 12.82
C ARG A 17 3.89 0.72 13.46
N VAL A 18 4.03 -0.50 12.97
CA VAL A 18 5.11 -1.42 13.30
C VAL A 18 6.16 -1.37 12.20
N ARG A 19 7.40 -1.03 12.53
CA ARG A 19 8.53 -1.08 11.60
C ARG A 19 9.32 -2.36 11.82
N TYR A 20 9.58 -3.10 10.74
CA TYR A 20 10.32 -4.36 10.78
C TYR A 20 11.24 -4.48 9.56
N ARG A 21 11.98 -5.57 9.50
CA ARG A 21 12.94 -5.87 8.44
C ARG A 21 12.46 -7.14 7.73
N GLU A 22 12.33 -7.05 6.41
CA GLU A 22 11.89 -8.14 5.54
C GLU A 22 13.07 -8.65 4.73
N GLY A 23 13.15 -9.97 4.56
CA GLY A 23 14.23 -10.65 3.83
C GLY A 23 15.26 -11.34 4.72
N GLU A 24 16.10 -12.15 4.11
CA GLU A 24 17.14 -12.95 4.78
C GLU A 24 18.53 -12.58 4.23
N GLY A 25 19.56 -12.70 5.07
CA GLY A 25 20.95 -12.47 4.68
C GLY A 25 21.24 -11.02 4.25
N ARG A 26 21.70 -10.83 3.00
CA ARG A 26 22.08 -9.51 2.46
C ARG A 26 20.90 -8.71 1.88
N ALA A 27 19.72 -9.30 1.75
CA ALA A 27 18.54 -8.69 1.13
C ALA A 27 17.53 -8.15 2.16
N VAL A 28 18.03 -7.68 3.31
CA VAL A 28 17.17 -7.21 4.40
C VAL A 28 16.72 -5.77 4.13
N ASN A 29 15.44 -5.61 3.78
CA ASN A 29 14.83 -4.32 3.47
C ASN A 29 14.01 -3.81 4.68
N PRO A 30 14.18 -2.54 5.07
CA PRO A 30 13.31 -1.94 6.07
C PRO A 30 11.89 -1.77 5.49
N THR A 31 10.90 -2.23 6.23
CA THR A 31 9.49 -2.18 5.85
C THR A 31 8.62 -1.76 7.04
N SER A 32 7.35 -1.46 6.80
CA SER A 32 6.41 -1.16 7.88
C SER A 32 5.00 -1.63 7.59
N ARG A 33 4.23 -1.81 8.67
CA ARG A 33 2.80 -2.11 8.58
C ARG A 33 2.04 -1.24 9.57
N THR A 34 0.86 -0.78 9.16
CA THR A 34 0.04 0.15 9.95
C THR A 34 -1.26 -0.52 10.39
N PHE A 35 -1.69 -0.23 11.62
CA PHE A 35 -2.84 -0.84 12.28
C PHE A 35 -3.79 0.23 12.80
N ALA A 36 -5.06 -0.12 12.92
CA ALA A 36 -6.09 0.79 13.45
C ALA A 36 -6.00 0.92 14.98
N THR A 37 -5.48 -0.10 15.68
CA THR A 37 -5.41 -0.13 17.15
C THR A 37 -4.02 -0.50 17.64
N CYS A 38 -3.69 -0.03 18.86
CA CYS A 38 -2.44 -0.37 19.53
C CYS A 38 -2.33 -1.88 19.77
N THR A 39 -3.44 -2.51 20.16
CA THR A 39 -3.52 -3.96 20.42
C THR A 39 -3.16 -4.79 19.18
N GLN A 40 -3.66 -4.41 18.01
CA GLN A 40 -3.31 -5.08 16.76
C GLN A 40 -1.82 -4.92 16.42
N ALA A 41 -1.28 -3.70 16.57
CA ALA A 41 0.14 -3.44 16.34
C ALA A 41 1.06 -4.21 17.32
N ASP A 42 0.69 -4.29 18.60
CA ASP A 42 1.47 -5.04 19.59
C ASP A 42 1.36 -6.56 19.38
N THR A 43 0.19 -7.06 18.96
CA THR A 43 0.02 -8.47 18.58
C THR A 43 0.93 -8.82 17.41
N PHE A 44 0.92 -8.01 16.35
CA PHE A 44 1.79 -8.22 15.20
C PHE A 44 3.28 -8.12 15.57
N ARG A 45 3.66 -7.16 16.43
CA ARG A 45 5.03 -7.07 16.96
C ARG A 45 5.45 -8.35 17.68
N LYS A 46 4.60 -8.88 18.56
CA LYS A 46 4.87 -10.12 19.31
C LYS A 46 5.00 -11.32 18.36
N GLU A 47 4.19 -11.39 17.32
CA GLU A 47 4.29 -12.43 16.30
C GLU A 47 5.57 -12.31 15.48
N LEU A 48 5.98 -11.08 15.11
CA LEU A 48 7.26 -10.84 14.45
C LEU A 48 8.44 -11.30 15.31
N ASP A 49 8.38 -11.05 16.62
CA ASP A 49 9.41 -11.48 17.58
C ASP A 49 9.42 -13.03 17.75
N ALA A 50 8.26 -13.69 17.67
CA ALA A 50 8.11 -15.12 17.92
C ALA A 50 8.27 -16.03 16.70
N LEU A 51 7.80 -15.59 15.53
CA LEU A 51 7.67 -16.39 14.30
C LEU A 51 8.56 -15.88 13.16
N GLY A 52 9.14 -14.68 13.32
CA GLY A 52 9.83 -13.99 12.24
C GLY A 52 8.88 -13.34 11.24
N TRP A 53 9.47 -12.60 10.29
CA TRP A 53 8.71 -11.69 9.43
C TRP A 53 7.69 -12.40 8.53
N LYS A 54 8.08 -13.54 7.93
CA LYS A 54 7.29 -14.24 6.91
C LYS A 54 6.00 -14.82 7.47
N GLU A 55 6.11 -15.59 8.55
CA GLU A 55 4.95 -16.23 9.19
C GLU A 55 4.03 -15.21 9.88
N ALA A 56 4.60 -14.15 10.48
CA ALA A 56 3.82 -13.07 11.08
C ALA A 56 3.02 -12.28 10.03
N THR A 57 3.65 -11.94 8.88
CA THR A 57 2.94 -11.25 7.79
C THR A 57 1.84 -12.12 7.19
N GLU A 58 2.11 -13.40 6.94
CA GLU A 58 1.10 -14.33 6.42
C GLU A 58 -0.10 -14.48 7.37
N ARG A 59 0.13 -14.60 8.68
CA ARG A 59 -0.96 -14.65 9.67
C ARG A 59 -1.78 -13.37 9.74
N ASP A 60 -1.11 -12.23 9.69
CA ASP A 60 -1.80 -10.94 9.69
C ASP A 60 -2.59 -10.72 8.40
N ASP A 61 -2.05 -11.11 7.25
CA ASP A 61 -2.74 -11.07 5.96
C ASP A 61 -3.98 -11.96 5.97
N ASN A 62 -3.88 -13.18 6.49
CA ASN A 62 -5.03 -14.07 6.65
C ASN A 62 -6.10 -13.48 7.57
N ARG A 63 -5.72 -12.86 8.69
CA ARG A 63 -6.64 -12.14 9.59
C ARG A 63 -7.27 -10.92 8.93
N ARG A 64 -6.55 -10.26 8.04
CA ARG A 64 -7.02 -9.09 7.31
C ARG A 64 -7.91 -9.46 6.13
N ASN A 65 -7.68 -10.59 5.48
CA ASN A 65 -8.50 -11.04 4.36
C ASN A 65 -9.95 -11.34 4.80
N SER A 66 -10.18 -11.69 6.07
CA SER A 66 -11.52 -11.81 6.63
C SER A 66 -12.22 -10.47 6.94
N THR A 67 -11.50 -9.34 6.87
CA THR A 67 -12.07 -7.99 7.12
C THR A 67 -12.72 -7.34 5.90
N GLY A 68 -12.57 -7.93 4.70
CA GLY A 68 -13.23 -7.45 3.48
C GLY A 68 -12.66 -6.16 2.88
N VAL A 69 -11.46 -5.72 3.29
CA VAL A 69 -10.79 -4.59 2.62
C VAL A 69 -10.31 -5.04 1.25
N VAL A 70 -10.72 -4.28 0.24
CA VAL A 70 -10.39 -4.53 -1.16
C VAL A 70 -8.97 -4.09 -1.53
N THR A 71 -8.46 -4.70 -2.57
CA THR A 71 -7.24 -4.29 -3.28
C THR A 71 -7.45 -2.98 -4.05
N LEU A 72 -6.35 -2.33 -4.44
CA LEU A 72 -6.41 -1.15 -5.30
C LEU A 72 -7.07 -1.46 -6.65
N GLU A 73 -6.85 -2.66 -7.19
CA GLU A 73 -7.44 -3.09 -8.45
C GLU A 73 -8.95 -3.25 -8.38
N GLU A 74 -9.44 -3.96 -7.37
CA GLU A 74 -10.88 -4.12 -7.13
C GLU A 74 -11.56 -2.76 -6.95
N TYR A 75 -10.96 -1.89 -6.13
CA TYR A 75 -11.47 -0.53 -5.94
C TYR A 75 -11.43 0.30 -7.23
N ALA A 76 -10.34 0.25 -8.00
CA ALA A 76 -10.20 1.05 -9.22
C ALA A 76 -11.22 0.63 -10.28
N ASN A 77 -11.48 -0.68 -10.43
CA ASN A 77 -12.49 -1.18 -11.35
C ASN A 77 -13.89 -0.67 -10.98
N ASP A 78 -14.29 -0.81 -9.72
CA ASP A 78 -15.58 -0.28 -9.24
C ASP A 78 -15.68 1.25 -9.40
N TYR A 79 -14.59 1.96 -9.09
CA TYR A 79 -14.55 3.41 -9.24
C TYR A 79 -14.74 3.87 -10.69
N PHE A 80 -14.08 3.23 -11.66
CA PHE A 80 -14.24 3.61 -13.07
C PHE A 80 -15.65 3.34 -13.61
N ASP A 81 -16.29 2.29 -13.11
CA ASP A 81 -17.65 1.91 -13.50
C ASP A 81 -18.68 2.88 -12.89
N THR A 82 -18.46 3.33 -11.66
CA THR A 82 -19.35 4.25 -10.92
C THR A 82 -19.22 5.73 -11.29
N LEU A 83 -18.19 6.14 -12.05
CA LEU A 83 -18.01 7.53 -12.50
C LEU A 83 -19.15 8.00 -13.43
N ALA A 84 -20.20 8.63 -12.89
CA ALA A 84 -21.39 9.00 -13.66
C ALA A 84 -21.25 10.26 -14.55
N ASN A 85 -20.27 11.13 -14.30
CA ASN A 85 -20.19 12.47 -14.92
C ASN A 85 -18.91 12.72 -15.75
N VAL A 86 -18.35 11.66 -16.32
CA VAL A 86 -17.09 11.71 -17.09
C VAL A 86 -17.33 11.11 -18.47
N THR A 87 -16.85 11.79 -19.52
CA THR A 87 -16.97 11.28 -20.89
C THR A 87 -16.28 9.91 -21.03
N ALA A 88 -16.78 9.05 -21.91
CA ALA A 88 -16.18 7.75 -22.16
C ALA A 88 -14.69 7.85 -22.56
N GLY A 89 -14.32 8.86 -23.37
CA GLY A 89 -12.93 9.11 -23.75
C GLY A 89 -12.04 9.48 -22.55
N THR A 90 -12.55 10.30 -21.63
CA THR A 90 -11.83 10.63 -20.39
C THR A 90 -11.68 9.41 -19.49
N LYS A 91 -12.72 8.57 -19.34
CA LYS A 91 -12.64 7.32 -18.55
C LYS A 91 -11.54 6.40 -19.09
N ILE A 92 -11.47 6.20 -20.41
CA ILE A 92 -10.43 5.38 -21.06
C ILE A 92 -9.04 5.95 -20.79
N SER A 93 -8.85 7.26 -20.93
CA SER A 93 -7.58 7.92 -20.64
C SER A 93 -7.14 7.74 -19.19
N CYS A 94 -8.05 7.92 -18.23
CA CYS A 94 -7.76 7.70 -16.82
C CYS A 94 -7.41 6.23 -16.52
N ARG A 95 -8.16 5.28 -17.11
CA ARG A 95 -7.88 3.84 -16.97
C ARG A 95 -6.49 3.48 -17.51
N ARG A 96 -6.08 4.03 -18.66
CA ARG A 96 -4.73 3.85 -19.21
C ARG A 96 -3.62 4.39 -18.30
N ILE A 97 -3.84 5.56 -17.69
CA ILE A 97 -2.88 6.14 -16.73
C ILE A 97 -2.77 5.22 -15.50
N TYR A 98 -3.92 4.75 -14.99
CA TYR A 98 -3.97 3.79 -13.90
C TYR A 98 -3.20 2.51 -14.23
N GLU A 99 -3.50 1.86 -15.34
CA GLU A 99 -2.85 0.61 -15.78
C GLU A 99 -1.33 0.78 -15.94
N ARG A 100 -0.90 1.89 -16.54
CA ARG A 100 0.52 2.14 -16.82
C ARG A 100 1.33 2.41 -15.56
N ALA A 101 0.81 3.21 -14.63
CA ALA A 101 1.60 3.76 -13.54
C ALA A 101 1.26 3.18 -12.16
N TRP A 102 -0.02 2.88 -11.91
CA TRP A 102 -0.52 2.51 -10.59
C TRP A 102 -0.75 1.01 -10.46
N SER A 103 -1.31 0.37 -11.50
CA SER A 103 -1.66 -1.05 -11.48
C SER A 103 -0.41 -1.93 -11.28
N ARG A 104 0.61 -1.79 -12.13
CA ARG A 104 1.83 -2.62 -12.02
C ARG A 104 2.45 -2.67 -10.61
N PRO A 105 2.73 -1.54 -9.94
CA PRO A 105 3.35 -1.57 -8.62
C PRO A 105 2.38 -1.84 -7.47
N LEU A 106 1.11 -1.46 -7.58
CA LEU A 106 0.21 -1.36 -6.43
C LEU A 106 -1.14 -2.08 -6.57
N ALA A 107 -1.51 -2.60 -7.76
CA ALA A 107 -2.83 -3.22 -8.00
C ALA A 107 -3.21 -4.27 -6.95
N HIS A 108 -2.27 -5.16 -6.66
CA HIS A 108 -2.42 -6.27 -5.72
C HIS A 108 -2.37 -5.84 -4.24
N GLN A 109 -2.00 -4.58 -3.96
CA GLN A 109 -1.93 -4.08 -2.59
C GLN A 109 -3.33 -3.68 -2.12
N ARG A 110 -3.61 -3.99 -0.86
CA ARG A 110 -4.83 -3.52 -0.17
C ARG A 110 -4.75 -2.03 0.07
N LEU A 111 -5.89 -1.35 -0.01
CA LEU A 111 -5.95 0.11 0.16
C LEU A 111 -5.37 0.60 1.49
N ASP A 112 -5.52 -0.19 2.57
CA ASP A 112 -5.02 0.14 3.91
C ASP A 112 -3.51 -0.09 4.10
N ASP A 113 -2.89 -0.82 3.20
CA ASP A 113 -1.46 -1.18 3.25
C ASP A 113 -0.60 -0.39 2.26
N ILE A 114 -1.21 0.40 1.35
CA ILE A 114 -0.48 1.26 0.43
C ILE A 114 0.25 2.35 1.22
N GLU A 115 1.57 2.20 1.30
CA GLU A 115 2.42 3.17 1.97
C GLU A 115 2.62 4.45 1.15
N ARG A 116 2.77 5.59 1.85
CA ARG A 116 3.12 6.88 1.24
C ARG A 116 4.39 6.81 0.38
N MET A 117 5.39 6.01 0.77
CA MET A 117 6.62 5.83 -0.01
C MET A 117 6.38 5.07 -1.32
N SER A 118 5.43 4.13 -1.33
CA SER A 118 5.02 3.42 -2.53
C SER A 118 4.29 4.37 -3.50
N ILE A 119 3.40 5.22 -2.98
CA ILE A 119 2.76 6.30 -3.75
C ILE A 119 3.81 7.27 -4.31
N GLN A 120 4.76 7.71 -3.49
CA GLN A 120 5.81 8.63 -3.92
C GLN A 120 6.66 8.04 -5.05
N ARG A 121 7.02 6.76 -4.99
CA ARG A 121 7.76 6.09 -6.07
C ARG A 121 6.98 6.08 -7.38
N VAL A 122 5.67 5.83 -7.34
CA VAL A 122 4.82 5.90 -8.54
C VAL A 122 4.80 7.32 -9.11
N ILE A 123 4.61 8.33 -8.27
CA ILE A 123 4.57 9.74 -8.70
C ILE A 123 5.90 10.17 -9.32
N VAL A 124 7.03 9.81 -8.70
CA VAL A 124 8.36 10.11 -9.27
C VAL A 124 8.53 9.43 -10.62
N SER A 125 8.15 8.15 -10.74
CA SER A 125 8.24 7.43 -12.02
C SER A 125 7.40 8.05 -13.14
N LEU A 126 6.27 8.69 -12.80
CA LEU A 126 5.45 9.45 -13.74
C LEU A 126 6.15 10.73 -14.21
N GLY A 127 6.89 11.41 -13.33
CA GLY A 127 7.70 12.58 -13.66
C GLY A 127 8.85 12.23 -14.61
N ASP A 128 9.53 11.11 -14.38
CA ASP A 128 10.62 10.64 -15.24
C ASP A 128 10.12 10.24 -16.65
N LEU A 129 8.89 9.74 -16.76
CA LEU A 129 8.24 9.46 -18.05
C LEU A 129 7.85 10.74 -18.82
N GLY A 130 7.73 11.89 -18.15
CA GLY A 130 7.52 13.20 -18.77
C GLY A 130 8.82 13.85 -19.29
N GLY A 131 9.97 13.46 -18.73
CA GLY A 131 11.29 13.99 -19.12
C GLY A 131 11.90 13.37 -20.39
N GLN A 132 11.43 12.19 -20.81
CA GLN A 132 11.93 11.52 -22.03
C GLN A 132 11.36 12.09 -23.34
N GLY A 133 10.54 13.15 -23.29
CA GLY A 133 9.94 13.80 -24.47
C GLY A 133 10.57 15.14 -24.87
N SER A 134 11.62 15.62 -24.19
CA SER A 134 12.21 16.95 -24.44
C SER A 134 13.71 16.88 -24.76
N ALA A 135 14.06 16.02 -25.72
CA ALA A 135 15.34 16.06 -26.41
C ALA A 135 15.10 15.64 -27.87
N ALA A 136 14.59 16.56 -28.66
CA ALA A 136 14.57 16.50 -30.12
C ALA A 136 15.08 17.84 -30.65
#